data_AF-A0A934YWH0-F1
#
_entry.id   AF-A0A934YWH0-F1
#
_cell.length_a   1.000
_cell.length_b   1.000
_cell.length_c   1.000
_cell.angle_alpha   90.00
_cell.angle_beta   90.00
_cell.angle_gamma   90.00
#
_symmetry.space_group_name_H-M   'P 1'
#
loop_
_entity.id
_entity.type
_entity.pdbx_description
1 polymer ?
#
loop_
_entity_poly.entity_id
_entity_poly.type
_entity_poly.pdbx_seq_one_letter_code
_entity_poly.pdbx_strand_id
1 'polypeptide(L)' 'MKVPPFYVNDYIAHARNYSLGKLVNIQRDLRDCDLRSKGVGGDGSDPGELLREFIAKVMA' A
#
# COMPACT_ATOMS: atom_id res chain seq x y z
N MET A 1 -10.26 -10.13 -15.17
CA MET A 1 -10.47 -9.68 -13.77
C MET A 1 -11.98 -9.62 -13.55
N LYS A 2 -12.54 -10.49 -12.69
CA LYS A 2 -13.97 -10.42 -12.34
C LYS A 2 -14.10 -9.58 -11.07
N VAL A 3 -14.37 -8.29 -11.24
CA VAL A 3 -14.75 -7.43 -10.12
C VAL A 3 -16.24 -7.62 -9.88
N PRO A 4 -16.68 -7.93 -8.65
CA PRO A 4 -18.10 -8.01 -8.36
C PRO A 4 -18.79 -6.67 -8.68
N PRO A 5 -19.96 -6.66 -9.36
CA PRO A 5 -20.56 -5.44 -9.90
C PRO A 5 -20.81 -4.33 -8.87
N PHE A 6 -20.99 -4.70 -7.61
CA PHE A 6 -21.26 -3.78 -6.50
C PHE A 6 -20.06 -2.91 -6.11
N TYR A 7 -18.82 -3.30 -6.43
CA TYR A 7 -17.63 -2.53 -6.07
C TYR A 7 -17.20 -1.53 -7.14
N VAL A 8 -17.81 -1.56 -8.33
CA VAL A 8 -17.38 -0.72 -9.47
C VAL A 8 -17.47 0.77 -9.11
N ASN A 9 -18.52 1.19 -8.40
CA ASN A 9 -18.69 2.58 -7.97
C ASN A 9 -17.61 3.02 -6.97
N ASP A 10 -17.24 2.15 -6.03
CA ASP A 10 -16.20 2.43 -5.04
C ASP A 10 -14.84 2.59 -5.71
N TYR A 11 -14.50 1.71 -6.67
CA TYR A 11 -13.25 1.84 -7.44
C TYR A 11 -13.18 3.16 -8.21
N ILE A 12 -14.29 3.58 -8.84
CA ILE A 12 -14.35 4.88 -9.56
C ILE A 12 -14.17 6.04 -8.58
N ALA A 13 -14.78 5.98 -7.40
CA ALA A 13 -14.62 7.00 -6.36
C ALA A 13 -13.17 7.08 -5.86
N HIS A 14 -12.54 5.94 -5.57
CA HIS A 14 -11.16 5.87 -5.08
C HIS A 14 -10.12 6.24 -6.15
N ALA A 15 -10.38 5.96 -7.42
CA ALA A 15 -9.50 6.34 -8.53
C ALA A 15 -9.31 7.86 -8.65
N ARG A 16 -10.25 8.67 -8.13
CA ARG A 16 -10.11 10.13 -8.06
C ARG A 16 -9.14 10.59 -6.96
N ASN A 17 -8.96 9.77 -5.93
CA ASN A 17 -8.13 10.09 -4.76
C ASN A 17 -6.70 9.55 -4.88
N TYR A 18 -6.48 8.54 -5.71
CA TYR A 18 -5.18 7.90 -5.93
C TYR A 18 -4.79 7.96 -7.41
N SER A 19 -3.94 8.94 -7.75
CA SER A 19 -3.37 9.04 -9.11
C SER A 19 -2.48 7.82 -9.43
N LEU A 20 -2.28 7.55 -10.73
CA LEU A 20 -1.43 6.44 -11.17
C LEU A 20 -0.01 6.53 -10.59
N GLY A 21 0.59 7.72 -10.57
CA GLY A 21 1.92 7.93 -9.98
C GLY A 21 1.96 7.62 -8.49
N LYS A 22 0.92 8.02 -7.73
CA LYS A 22 0.79 7.68 -6.31
C LYS A 22 0.64 6.18 -6.11
N LEU A 23 -0.16 5.49 -6.94
CA LEU A 23 -0.32 4.05 -6.87
C LEU A 23 1.00 3.29 -7.12
N VAL A 24 1.79 3.70 -8.11
CA VAL A 24 3.10 3.10 -8.40
C VAL A 24 4.04 3.23 -7.19
N ASN A 25 4.07 4.40 -6.56
CA ASN A 25 4.87 4.63 -5.36
C ASN A 25 4.39 3.78 -4.18
N ILE A 26 3.09 3.74 -3.91
CA ILE A 26 2.49 2.89 -2.86
C ILE A 26 2.85 1.43 -3.09
N GLN A 27 2.83 0.97 -4.32
CA GLN A 27 3.14 -0.42 -4.67
C GLN A 27 4.62 -0.75 -4.44
N ARG A 28 5.52 0.21 -4.69
CA ARG A 28 6.94 0.09 -4.34
C ARG A 28 7.12 0.02 -2.82
N ASP A 29 6.54 0.97 -2.09
CA ASP A 29 6.69 1.04 -0.63
C ASP A 29 6.07 -0.19 0.07
N LEU A 30 4.98 -0.75 -0.50
CA LEU A 30 4.38 -2.01 -0.04
C LEU A 30 5.35 -3.18 -0.19
N ARG A 31 6.10 -3.24 -1.30
CA ARG A 31 7.09 -4.31 -1.52
C ARG A 31 8.24 -4.21 -0.52
N ASP A 32 8.71 -3.00 -0.24
CA ASP A 32 9.76 -2.79 0.75
C ASP A 32 9.29 -3.13 2.17
N CYS A 33 8.04 -2.75 2.51
CA CYS A 33 7.38 -3.13 3.74
C CYS A 33 7.24 -4.66 3.87
N ASP A 34 6.77 -5.34 2.83
CA ASP A 34 6.61 -6.80 2.82
C ASP A 34 7.96 -7.53 3.05
N LEU A 35 9.03 -7.09 2.38
CA LEU A 35 10.37 -7.66 2.57
C LEU A 35 10.88 -7.47 4.00
N ARG A 36 10.75 -6.25 4.53
CA ARG A 36 11.17 -5.93 5.91
C ARG A 36 10.35 -6.70 6.94
N SER A 37 9.04 -6.88 6.73
CA SER A 37 8.17 -7.65 7.62
C SER A 37 8.57 -9.13 7.70
N LYS A 38 9.19 -9.64 6.64
CA LYS A 38 9.73 -11.01 6.55
C LYS A 38 11.16 -11.12 7.07
N GLY A 39 11.73 -10.03 7.59
CA GLY A 39 13.11 -9.98 8.08
C GLY A 39 14.17 -9.93 6.96
N VAL A 40 13.77 -9.70 5.72
CA VAL A 40 14.70 -9.65 4.57
C VAL A 40 15.27 -8.23 4.45
N GLY A 41 16.58 -8.10 4.67
CA GLY A 41 17.28 -6.83 4.52
C GLY A 41 16.98 -5.77 5.59
N GLY A 42 16.44 -6.19 6.75
CA GLY A 42 16.02 -5.31 7.84
C GLY A 42 16.75 -5.54 9.17
N ASP A 43 16.65 -4.53 10.03
CA ASP A 43 17.34 -4.30 11.30
C ASP A 43 16.62 -4.83 12.56
N GLY A 44 15.56 -5.63 12.39
CA GLY A 44 14.71 -6.08 13.49
C GLY A 44 13.59 -5.11 13.87
N SER A 45 13.19 -4.21 12.96
CA SER A 45 12.01 -3.33 13.12
C SER A 45 10.78 -4.09 13.61
N ASP A 46 10.05 -3.55 14.60
CA ASP A 46 8.79 -4.11 15.07
C ASP A 46 7.72 -4.07 13.94
N PRO A 47 6.99 -5.17 13.68
CA PRO A 47 5.97 -5.21 12.61
C PRO A 47 4.89 -4.13 12.74
N GLY A 48 4.54 -3.72 13.96
CA GLY A 48 3.55 -2.67 14.21
C GLY A 48 4.05 -1.29 13.81
N GLU A 49 5.32 -0.99 14.08
CA GLU A 49 5.95 0.26 13.63
C GLU A 49 6.11 0.31 12.11
N LEU A 50 6.52 -0.82 11.51
CA LEU A 50 6.65 -0.95 10.05
C LEU A 50 5.31 -0.68 9.34
N LEU A 51 4.21 -1.21 9.87
CA LEU A 51 2.87 -0.96 9.33
C LEU A 51 2.48 0.51 9.47
N ARG A 52 2.76 1.15 10.62
CA ARG A 52 2.49 2.58 10.83
C ARG A 52 3.27 3.45 9.84
N GLU A 53 4.55 3.13 9.61
CA GLU A 53 5.39 3.82 8.63
C GLU A 53 4.80 3.70 7.21
N PHE A 54 4.38 2.50 6.81
CA PHE A 54 3.76 2.28 5.51
C PHE A 54 2.45 3.06 5.35
N ILE A 55 1.56 3.03 6.34
CA ILE A 55 0.29 3.77 6.29
C ILE A 55 0.56 5.28 6.17
N ALA A 56 1.55 5.82 6.90
CA ALA A 56 1.93 7.22 6.79
C ALA A 56 2.36 7.60 5.36
N LYS A 57 3.14 6.74 4.68
CA LYS A 57 3.53 6.94 3.27
C LYS A 57 2.35 6.89 2.30
N VAL A 58 1.36 6.03 2.55
CA VAL A 58 0.14 5.92 1.72
C VAL A 58 -0.76 7.16 1.86
N MET A 59 -0.81 7.74 3.07
CA MET A 59 -1.67 8.88 3.39
C MET A 59 -1.06 10.23 3.00
N ALA A 60 0.28 10.31 2.88
CA ALA A 60 0.98 11.46 2.31
C ALA A 60 0.60 11.71 0.84
#